data_AF-A0A7C4S9W1-F1
#
_entry.id   AF-A0A7C4S9W1-F1
#
_cell.length_a   1.000
_cell.length_b   1.000
_cell.length_c   1.000
_cell.angle_alpha   90.00
_cell.angle_beta   90.00
_cell.angle_gamma   90.00
#
_symmetry.space_group_name_H-M   'P 1'
#
loop_
_entity.id
_entity.type
_entity.pdbx_description
1 polymer ?
#
loop_
_entity_poly.entity_id
_entity_poly.type
_entity_poly.pdbx_seq_one_letter_code
_entity_poly.pdbx_strand_id
1 'polypeptide(L)' 'MAKCPNCKSEVEEPNKTWKYGIFTVKAYTCKNCQTQFREYFSKTGKHSFTLKLEKGKGYIKA' A
#
# COMPACT_ATOMS: atom_id res chain seq x y z
N MET A 1 7.51 3.90 -7.42
CA MET A 1 7.74 4.56 -6.11
C MET A 1 6.39 4.84 -5.50
N ALA A 2 6.13 4.35 -4.30
CA ALA A 2 4.90 4.57 -3.54
C ALA A 2 5.18 5.51 -2.37
N LYS A 3 4.25 6.40 -2.04
CA LYS A 3 4.43 7.35 -0.93
C LYS A 3 3.83 6.77 0.33
N CYS A 4 4.63 6.68 1.40
CA CYS A 4 4.12 6.18 2.67
C CYS A 4 3.03 7.12 3.20
N PRO A 5 1.82 6.62 3.50
CA PRO A 5 0.71 7.46 3.97
C PRO A 5 0.90 7.98 5.40
N ASN A 6 1.91 7.49 6.14
CA ASN A 6 2.20 7.93 7.50
C ASN A 6 3.31 9.00 7.53
N CYS A 7 4.53 8.65 7.11
CA CYS A 7 5.68 9.55 7.18
C CYS A 7 6.02 10.27 5.86
N LYS A 8 5.22 10.07 4.79
CA LYS A 8 5.41 10.67 3.45
C LYS A 8 6.71 10.29 2.73
N SER A 9 7.54 9.41 3.30
CA SER A 9 8.75 8.90 2.65
C SER A 9 8.40 8.08 1.42
N GLU A 10 9.26 8.13 0.41
CA GLU A 10 9.14 7.33 -0.80
C GLU A 10 9.63 5.90 -0.55
N VAL A 11 8.87 4.93 -1.04
CA VAL A 11 9.18 3.51 -0.99
C VAL A 11 9.27 3.03 -2.43
N GLU A 12 10.48 2.67 -2.86
CA GLU A 12 10.74 2.37 -4.26
C GLU A 12 10.07 1.07 -4.71
N GLU A 13 10.21 0.01 -3.90
CA GLU A 13 9.79 -1.34 -4.25
C GLU A 13 8.69 -1.89 -3.32
N PRO A 14 7.69 -2.59 -3.87
CA PRO A 14 6.75 -3.36 -3.07
C PRO A 14 7.42 -4.62 -2.53
N ASN A 15 7.19 -4.93 -1.25
CA ASN A 15 7.66 -6.19 -0.66
C ASN A 15 6.94 -7.40 -1.27
N LYS A 16 5.69 -7.22 -1.67
CA LYS A 16 4.88 -8.28 -2.26
C LYS A 16 3.84 -7.69 -3.20
N THR A 17 3.63 -8.36 -4.34
CA THR A 17 2.56 -8.04 -5.26
C THR A 17 1.70 -9.28 -5.48
N TRP A 18 0.38 -9.14 -5.47
CA TRP A 18 -0.56 -10.23 -5.78
C TRP A 18 -1.84 -9.71 -6.42
N LYS A 19 -2.62 -10.60 -7.03
CA LYS A 19 -3.94 -10.28 -7.56
C LYS A 19 -5.02 -10.56 -6.51
N TYR A 20 -5.97 -9.65 -6.38
CA TYR A 20 -7.13 -9.77 -5.49
C TYR A 20 -8.40 -9.39 -6.27
N GLY A 21 -9.11 -10.38 -6.79
CA GLY A 21 -10.24 -10.18 -7.67
C GLY A 21 -9.87 -9.35 -8.90
N ILE A 22 -10.51 -8.19 -9.07
CA ILE A 22 -10.23 -7.25 -10.16
C ILE A 22 -9.02 -6.32 -9.89
N PHE A 23 -8.40 -6.43 -8.73
CA PHE A 23 -7.31 -5.54 -8.30
C PHE A 23 -5.95 -6.23 -8.35
N THR A 24 -4.93 -5.46 -8.71
CA THR A 24 -3.53 -5.78 -8.44
C THR A 24 -3.14 -5.06 -7.16
N VAL A 25 -2.76 -5.82 -6.14
CA VAL A 25 -2.37 -5.28 -4.83
C VAL A 25 -0.86 -5.29 -4.73
N LYS A 26 -0.29 -4.14 -4.40
CA LYS A 26 1.13 -3.98 -4.08
C LYS A 26 1.25 -3.63 -2.61
N ALA A 27 1.91 -4.47 -1.82
CA ALA A 27 2.18 -4.21 -0.41
C ALA A 27 3.56 -3.62 -0.21
N TYR A 28 3.62 -2.65 0.68
CA TYR A 28 4.79 -1.89 1.04
C TYR A 28 4.94 -1.85 2.55
N THR A 29 6.19 -1.77 2.99
CA THR A 29 6.58 -1.57 4.38
C THR A 29 7.55 -0.42 4.35
N CYS A 30 7.16 0.70 4.94
CA CYS A 30 8.05 1.84 4.99
C CYS A 30 9.24 1.51 5.90
N LYS A 31 10.48 1.61 5.39
CA LYS A 31 11.68 1.37 6.21
C LYS A 31 11.87 2.44 7.31
N ASN A 32 11.30 3.63 7.12
CA ASN A 32 11.46 4.76 8.04
C ASN A 32 10.52 4.67 9.25
N CYS A 33 9.21 4.51 9.02
CA CYS A 33 8.20 4.46 10.09
C CYS A 33 7.61 3.06 10.34
N GLN A 34 8.15 2.03 9.66
CA GLN A 34 7.71 0.62 9.74
C GLN A 34 6.23 0.38 9.42
N THR A 35 5.53 1.41 8.91
CA THR A 35 4.11 1.31 8.58
C THR A 35 3.95 0.44 7.35
N GLN A 36 3.10 -0.58 7.47
CA GLN A 36 2.68 -1.42 6.36
C GLN A 36 1.50 -0.78 5.66
N PHE A 37 1.56 -0.67 4.34
CA PHE A 37 0.47 -0.17 3.53
C PHE A 37 0.36 -0.94 2.22
N ARG A 38 -0.79 -0.85 1.58
CA ARG A 38 -1.14 -1.61 0.38
C ARG A 38 -1.81 -0.68 -0.61
N GLU A 39 -1.30 -0.67 -1.83
CA GLU A 39 -1.92 0.06 -2.93
C GLU A 39 -2.69 -0.93 -3.81
N TYR A 40 -3.91 -0.55 -4.15
CA TYR A 40 -4.80 -1.32 -4.99
C TYR A 40 -4.90 -0.63 -6.34
N PHE A 41 -4.51 -1.35 -7.38
CA PHE A 41 -4.59 -0.92 -8.77
C PHE A 41 -5.72 -1.68 -9.44
N SER A 42 -6.53 -1.01 -10.25
CA SER A 42 -7.58 -1.64 -11.05
C SER A 42 -6.98 -2.56 -12.12
N LYS A 43 -7.83 -3.35 -12.78
CA LYS A 43 -7.43 -4.19 -13.93
C LYS A 43 -6.77 -3.38 -15.06
N THR A 44 -7.08 -2.10 -15.19
CA THR A 44 -6.49 -1.18 -16.18
C THR A 44 -5.17 -0.55 -15.72
N GLY A 45 -4.67 -0.93 -14.54
CA GLY A 45 -3.44 -0.38 -13.97
C GLY A 45 -3.60 0.98 -13.28
N LYS A 46 -4.83 1.53 -13.21
CA LYS A 46 -5.09 2.78 -12.50
C LYS A 46 -5.08 2.55 -10.99
N HIS A 47 -4.36 3.38 -10.25
CA HIS A 47 -4.45 3.40 -8.79
C HIS A 47 -5.90 3.68 -8.37
N SER A 48 -6.48 2.82 -7.52
CA SER A 48 -7.84 2.97 -7.00
C SER A 48 -7.85 3.51 -5.58
N PHE A 49 -7.10 2.87 -4.68
CA PHE A 49 -7.00 3.33 -3.29
C PHE A 49 -5.79 2.71 -2.58
N THR A 50 -5.42 3.34 -1.47
CA THR A 50 -4.37 2.87 -0.57
C THR A 50 -4.99 2.52 0.78
N LEU A 51 -4.58 1.38 1.34
CA LEU A 51 -4.89 0.99 2.71
C LEU A 51 -3.61 1.04 3.55
N LYS A 52 -3.65 1.63 4.74
CA LYS A 52 -2.56 1.59 5.72
C LYS A 52 -2.94 0.73 6.91
N LEU A 53 -1.98 0.01 7.46
CA LEU A 53 -2.16 -0.72 8.71
C LEU A 53 -2.07 0.26 9.88
N GLU A 54 -3.16 0.39 10.63
CA GLU A 54 -3.21 1.15 11.88
C GLU A 54 -3.30 0.19 13.07
N LYS A 55 -2.40 0.35 14.05
CA LYS A 55 -2.32 -0.51 15.22
C LYS A 55 -3.66 -0.44 15.98
N GLY A 56 -4.29 -1.60 16.17
CA GLY A 56 -5.58 -1.72 16.86
C GLY A 56 -6.83 -1.57 15.98
N LYS A 57 -6.70 -1.12 14.72
CA LYS A 57 -7.84 -1.00 13.78
C LYS A 57 -7.70 -1.85 12.50
N GLY A 58 -6.52 -2.40 12.24
CA GLY A 58 -6.25 -3.17 11.02
C GLY A 58 -5.99 -2.27 9.82
N TYR A 59 -6.33 -2.74 8.62
CA TYR A 59 -6.14 -1.97 7.39
C TYR A 59 -7.26 -0.95 7.20
N ILE A 60 -6.92 0.33 7.27
CA ILE A 60 -7.84 1.44 7.04
C ILE A 60 -7.47 2.18 5.76
N LYS A 61 -8.44 2.82 5.11
CA LYS A 61 -8.18 3.64 3.91
C LYS A 61 -7.33 4.85 4.32
N ALA A 62 -6.24 5.04 3.59
CA ALA A 62 -5.27 6.11 3.83
C ALA A 62 -5.71 7.44 3.21
#